data_AF-A0A932Q860-F1
#
_entry.id   AF-A0A932Q860-F1
#
_cell.length_a   1.000
_cell.length_b   1.000
_cell.length_c   1.000
_cell.angle_alpha   90.00
_cell.angle_beta   90.00
_cell.angle_gamma   90.00
#
_symmetry.space_group_name_H-M   'P 1'
#
loop_
_entity.id
_entity.type
_entity.pdbx_description
1 polymer ?
#
loop_
_entity_poly.entity_id
_entity_poly.type
_entity_poly.pdbx_seq_one_letter_code
_entity_poly.pdbx_strand_id
1 'polypeptide(L)'
;RCWDYRYCWLRDAYFVINVLNKLGHFDEMEHFIEYLHNLAMSERSSHLQPVYGIGGEKVLEEREIPWLRGFSGIGPVRVGNAAYTHHQHDVYGEMVLAITPIFFDRRLNRHDQARAFQAVRRLVEQAIATFELADAGLWEFRSDHKHYLFSKLLSWAAVDRGIRIARKIGDQELAGAWQAHAERMRDMIEGHGWNAERGIYTQQFGGTSADASALLMAPLSYISPRDERYRRMVDASEKMLKRGKFITRYLTDDDFGTPETAFTVCSFWMVEALHGVGREQEARDLFALVCSRANHVGLLSEDIDPITGELWGNFPQTYSHVGLINSAMRLSKSWDEAF
;
A
#
# COMPACT_ATOMS: atom_id res chain seq x y z
N ARG A 1 -0.92 18.58 8.33
CA ARG A 1 -2.37 18.31 8.18
C ARG A 1 -2.89 17.67 9.47
N CYS A 2 -4.10 17.97 9.97
CA CYS A 2 -4.60 17.43 11.24
C CYS A 2 -5.95 16.70 11.09
N TRP A 3 -5.89 15.37 10.98
CA TRP A 3 -7.04 14.48 10.91
C TRP A 3 -6.97 13.43 12.03
N ASP A 4 -8.12 12.95 12.47
CA ASP A 4 -8.22 11.72 13.23
C ASP A 4 -8.05 10.51 12.30
N TYR A 5 -7.10 9.63 12.61
CA TYR A 5 -6.79 8.42 11.82
C TYR A 5 -7.10 7.13 12.58
N ARG A 6 -7.90 7.18 13.65
CA ARG A 6 -8.31 6.00 14.43
C ARG A 6 -9.41 5.20 13.72
N TYR A 7 -9.09 4.74 12.52
CA TYR A 7 -9.94 3.99 11.61
C TYR A 7 -9.18 2.79 11.03
N CYS A 8 -9.88 1.88 10.37
CA CYS A 8 -9.31 0.78 9.64
C CYS A 8 -9.37 1.06 8.13
N TRP A 9 -8.22 1.39 7.54
CA TRP A 9 -8.06 1.41 6.09
C TRP A 9 -7.82 -0.01 5.56
N LEU A 10 -8.60 -0.43 4.56
CA LEU A 10 -8.40 -1.73 3.92
C LEU A 10 -7.06 -1.79 3.17
N ARG A 11 -6.58 -0.65 2.68
CA ARG A 11 -5.34 -0.50 1.96
C ARG A 11 -4.10 -0.87 2.77
N ASP A 12 -4.15 -0.63 4.07
CA ASP A 12 -3.04 -0.91 4.98
C ASP A 12 -2.99 -2.41 5.35
N ALA A 13 -4.08 -3.14 5.12
CA ALA A 13 -4.32 -4.45 5.68
C ALA A 13 -3.32 -5.51 5.24
N TYR A 14 -3.06 -5.63 3.93
CA TYR A 14 -2.11 -6.61 3.40
C TYR A 14 -0.71 -6.39 3.98
N PHE A 15 -0.26 -5.15 4.04
CA PHE A 15 1.07 -4.81 4.53
C PHE A 15 1.22 -5.15 6.02
N VAL A 16 0.20 -4.89 6.82
CA VAL A 16 0.15 -5.28 8.24
C VAL A 16 0.15 -6.80 8.40
N ILE A 17 -0.70 -7.52 7.66
CA ILE A 17 -0.77 -8.99 7.68
C ILE A 17 0.56 -9.61 7.31
N ASN A 18 1.24 -9.09 6.29
CA ASN A 18 2.56 -9.57 5.88
C ASN A 18 3.60 -9.38 7.00
N VAL A 19 3.55 -8.27 7.72
CA VAL A 19 4.44 -8.03 8.86
C VAL A 19 4.13 -8.96 10.04
N LEU A 20 2.85 -9.10 10.42
CA LEU A 20 2.43 -10.02 11.48
C LEU A 20 2.88 -11.46 11.18
N ASN A 21 2.67 -11.91 9.94
CA ASN A 21 3.10 -13.22 9.47
C ASN A 21 4.62 -13.43 9.63
N LYS A 22 5.42 -12.43 9.26
CA LYS A 22 6.88 -12.50 9.32
C LYS A 22 7.41 -12.47 10.75
N LEU A 23 6.74 -11.74 11.65
CA LEU A 23 7.08 -11.68 13.08
C LEU A 23 6.57 -12.90 13.86
N GLY A 24 5.71 -13.73 13.27
CA GLY A 24 5.13 -14.90 13.92
C GLY A 24 3.91 -14.60 14.80
N HIS A 25 3.28 -13.44 14.62
CA HIS A 25 2.03 -13.04 15.27
C HIS A 25 0.83 -13.63 14.53
N PHE A 26 0.68 -14.96 14.60
CA PHE A 26 -0.35 -15.68 13.83
C PHE A 26 -1.75 -15.44 14.37
N ASP A 27 -1.95 -15.39 15.69
CA ASP A 27 -3.27 -15.18 16.29
C ASP A 27 -3.85 -13.81 15.92
N GLU A 28 -3.04 -12.74 16.01
CA GLU A 28 -3.45 -11.39 15.59
C GLU A 28 -3.70 -11.32 14.08
N MET A 29 -2.86 -12.00 13.29
CA MET A 29 -3.04 -12.08 11.85
C MET A 29 -4.35 -12.77 11.48
N GLU A 30 -4.69 -13.90 12.12
CA GLU A 30 -5.92 -14.65 11.88
C GLU A 30 -7.16 -13.82 12.21
N HIS A 31 -7.20 -13.21 13.40
CA HIS A 31 -8.31 -12.37 13.81
C HIS A 31 -8.49 -11.17 12.86
N PHE A 32 -7.39 -10.57 12.39
CA PHE A 32 -7.47 -9.47 11.46
C PHE A 32 -7.96 -9.91 10.07
N ILE A 33 -7.50 -11.06 9.57
CA ILE A 33 -8.02 -11.64 8.32
C ILE A 33 -9.51 -11.96 8.45
N GLU A 34 -9.94 -12.52 9.58
CA GLU A 34 -11.36 -12.80 9.84
C GLU A 34 -12.20 -11.52 9.87
N TYR A 35 -11.71 -10.46 10.52
CA TYR A 35 -12.34 -9.14 10.51
C TYR A 35 -12.52 -8.61 9.08
N LEU A 36 -11.47 -8.63 8.26
CA LEU A 36 -11.51 -8.18 6.87
C LEU A 36 -12.45 -9.04 6.02
N HIS A 37 -12.41 -10.36 6.21
CA HIS A 37 -13.32 -11.28 5.53
C HIS A 37 -14.79 -11.00 5.89
N ASN A 38 -15.08 -10.74 7.16
CA ASN A 38 -16.41 -10.36 7.62
C ASN A 38 -16.86 -9.03 7.00
N LEU A 39 -15.99 -8.02 6.89
CA LEU A 39 -16.29 -6.78 6.19
C LEU A 39 -16.66 -7.04 4.72
N ALA A 40 -15.82 -7.79 3.98
CA ALA A 40 -16.04 -8.10 2.57
C ALA A 40 -17.26 -8.98 2.28
N MET A 41 -17.71 -9.76 3.27
CA MET A 41 -18.93 -10.57 3.17
C MET A 41 -20.18 -9.80 3.60
N SER A 42 -20.05 -8.85 4.53
CA SER A 42 -21.16 -8.02 5.03
C SER A 42 -21.58 -6.93 4.04
N GLU A 43 -20.70 -6.57 3.11
CA GLU A 43 -20.99 -5.57 2.11
C GLU A 43 -21.99 -6.11 1.08
N ARG A 44 -23.17 -5.49 1.05
CA ARG A 44 -24.24 -5.80 0.10
C ARG A 44 -24.11 -4.97 -1.18
N SER A 45 -23.40 -3.84 -1.08
CA SER A 45 -22.98 -3.04 -2.23
C SER A 45 -21.94 -3.81 -3.06
N SER A 46 -21.86 -3.51 -4.35
CA SER A 46 -20.74 -3.97 -5.18
C SER A 46 -19.42 -3.23 -4.86
N HIS A 47 -19.48 -2.18 -4.05
CA HIS A 47 -18.34 -1.34 -3.71
C HIS A 47 -17.93 -1.50 -2.25
N LEU A 48 -16.63 -1.76 -2.02
CA LEU A 48 -16.02 -1.68 -0.70
C LEU A 48 -15.51 -0.27 -0.43
N GLN A 49 -15.89 0.28 0.73
CA GLN A 49 -15.33 1.54 1.20
C GLN A 49 -13.83 1.39 1.47
N PRO A 50 -13.03 2.44 1.27
CA PRO A 50 -11.59 2.40 1.59
C PRO A 50 -11.31 2.29 3.09
N VAL A 51 -12.17 2.90 3.90
CA VAL A 51 -11.99 3.07 5.33
C VAL A 51 -13.29 2.80 6.11
N TYR A 52 -13.13 2.19 7.28
CA TYR A 52 -14.19 1.86 8.23
C TYR A 52 -13.80 2.33 9.63
N GLY A 53 -14.80 2.56 10.50
CA GLY A 53 -14.56 2.61 11.94
C GLY A 53 -13.99 1.29 12.46
N ILE A 54 -13.28 1.34 13.59
CA ILE A 54 -12.66 0.14 14.19
C ILE A 54 -13.68 -0.96 14.55
N GLY A 55 -14.94 -0.59 14.79
CA GLY A 55 -16.05 -1.50 15.00
C GLY A 55 -16.75 -1.94 13.71
N GLY A 56 -16.28 -1.50 12.54
CA GLY A 56 -16.89 -1.73 11.23
C GLY A 56 -17.91 -0.67 10.84
N GLU A 57 -17.94 0.48 11.51
CA GLU A 57 -18.82 1.60 11.17
C GLU A 57 -18.55 2.09 9.74
N LYS A 58 -19.63 2.26 8.98
CA LYS A 58 -19.56 2.63 7.55
C LYS A 58 -19.67 4.12 7.29
N VAL A 59 -20.35 4.86 8.17
CA VAL A 59 -20.57 6.30 8.01
C VAL A 59 -19.53 7.04 8.84
N LEU A 60 -18.63 7.75 8.17
CA LEU A 60 -17.51 8.47 8.80
C LEU A 60 -17.53 9.95 8.42
N GLU A 61 -18.68 10.60 8.59
CA GLU A 61 -18.88 12.02 8.23
C GLU A 61 -17.77 12.92 8.81
N GLU A 62 -17.04 13.57 7.90
CA GLU A 62 -15.96 14.49 8.24
C GLU A 62 -16.54 15.80 8.77
N ARG A 63 -15.99 16.28 9.89
CA ARG A 63 -16.32 17.59 10.47
C ARG A 63 -15.10 18.23 11.10
N GLU A 64 -15.05 19.55 11.03
CA GLU A 64 -14.02 20.36 11.67
C GLU A 64 -14.35 20.58 13.16
N ILE A 65 -13.30 20.59 13.99
CA ILE A 65 -13.37 20.82 15.42
C ILE A 65 -12.70 22.17 15.73
N PRO A 66 -13.46 23.28 15.76
CA PRO A 66 -12.90 24.62 15.75
C PRO A 66 -12.21 25.02 17.07
N TRP A 67 -12.49 24.32 18.18
CA TRP A 67 -11.88 24.61 19.48
C TRP A 67 -10.55 23.88 19.72
N LEU A 68 -10.20 22.91 18.87
CA LEU A 68 -8.90 22.23 18.94
C LEU A 68 -7.88 22.97 18.07
N ARG A 69 -6.74 23.31 18.66
CA ARG A 69 -5.65 24.02 17.97
C ARG A 69 -4.85 23.15 17.00
N GLY A 70 -4.96 21.82 17.13
CA GLY A 70 -4.14 20.88 16.37
C GLY A 70 -2.66 20.88 16.75
N PHE A 71 -1.86 20.09 16.03
CA PHE A 71 -0.44 19.93 16.31
C PHE A 71 0.29 21.25 16.02
N SER A 72 1.03 21.78 17.00
CA SER A 72 1.75 23.06 16.88
C SER A 72 0.90 24.24 16.39
N GLY A 73 -0.42 24.22 16.64
CA GLY A 73 -1.35 25.24 16.15
C GLY A 73 -1.79 25.08 14.69
N ILE A 74 -1.36 24.01 14.02
CA ILE A 74 -1.78 23.68 12.65
C ILE A 74 -3.21 23.17 12.68
N GLY A 75 -4.08 23.82 11.92
CA GLY A 75 -5.50 23.48 11.82
C GLY A 75 -6.00 23.49 10.37
N PRO A 76 -7.31 23.24 10.20
CA PRO A 76 -8.25 22.83 11.25
C PRO A 76 -8.08 21.36 11.62
N VAL A 77 -8.50 20.99 12.84
CA VAL A 77 -8.58 19.59 13.27
C VAL A 77 -9.87 18.99 12.73
N ARG A 78 -9.77 17.81 12.10
CA ARG A 78 -10.91 17.09 11.55
C ARG A 78 -11.10 15.74 12.22
N VAL A 79 -12.35 15.38 12.49
CA VAL A 79 -12.78 14.04 12.92
C VAL A 79 -13.77 13.49 11.90
N GLY A 80 -13.92 12.16 11.85
CA GLY A 80 -14.45 11.54 10.64
C GLY A 80 -13.39 11.54 9.54
N ASN A 81 -13.71 10.93 8.40
CA ASN A 81 -12.79 10.94 7.27
C ASN A 81 -13.58 10.78 5.96
N ALA A 82 -13.55 11.80 5.11
CA ALA A 82 -14.29 11.81 3.84
C ALA A 82 -13.90 10.67 2.88
N ALA A 83 -12.75 10.03 3.09
CA ALA A 83 -12.32 8.90 2.27
C ALA A 83 -13.30 7.72 2.27
N TYR A 84 -14.22 7.62 3.24
CA TYR A 84 -15.22 6.54 3.27
C TYR A 84 -16.17 6.55 2.07
N THR A 85 -16.33 7.69 1.39
CA THR A 85 -17.14 7.82 0.16
C THR A 85 -16.32 7.73 -1.13
N HIS A 86 -14.99 7.67 -1.02
CA HIS A 86 -14.13 7.65 -2.20
C HIS A 86 -14.19 6.29 -2.89
N HIS A 87 -14.17 6.32 -4.22
CA HIS A 87 -13.92 5.12 -5.01
C HIS A 87 -12.40 4.91 -5.09
N GLN A 88 -11.90 3.86 -4.45
CA GLN A 88 -10.52 3.38 -4.54
C GLN A 88 -10.54 1.93 -4.99
N HIS A 89 -9.98 1.64 -6.16
CA HIS A 89 -10.04 0.29 -6.72
C HIS A 89 -8.89 -0.61 -6.26
N ASP A 90 -7.84 -0.04 -5.64
CA ASP A 90 -6.76 -0.81 -4.99
C ASP A 90 -7.27 -1.70 -3.85
N VAL A 91 -8.34 -1.31 -3.15
CA VAL A 91 -8.90 -2.04 -2.00
C VAL A 91 -9.22 -3.51 -2.31
N TYR A 92 -9.63 -3.82 -3.54
CA TYR A 92 -9.93 -5.20 -3.91
C TYR A 92 -8.65 -6.05 -3.97
N GLY A 93 -7.57 -5.49 -4.50
CA GLY A 93 -6.25 -6.13 -4.51
C GLY A 93 -5.72 -6.35 -3.11
N GLU A 94 -5.78 -5.31 -2.28
CA GLU A 94 -5.32 -5.34 -0.89
C GLU A 94 -6.06 -6.42 -0.09
N MET A 95 -7.38 -6.52 -0.25
CA MET A 95 -8.19 -7.54 0.39
C MET A 95 -7.89 -8.95 -0.10
N VAL A 96 -7.71 -9.16 -1.41
CA VAL A 96 -7.33 -10.48 -1.94
C VAL A 96 -5.96 -10.90 -1.43
N LEU A 97 -4.99 -9.98 -1.45
CA LEU A 97 -3.64 -10.19 -0.92
C LEU A 97 -3.66 -10.54 0.58
N ALA A 98 -4.45 -9.82 1.36
CA ALA A 98 -4.66 -10.04 2.79
C ALA A 98 -5.26 -11.42 3.11
N ILE A 99 -6.23 -11.90 2.31
CA ILE A 99 -6.92 -13.18 2.51
C ILE A 99 -6.09 -14.37 1.97
N THR A 100 -5.18 -14.13 1.02
CA THR A 100 -4.36 -15.16 0.35
C THR A 100 -3.69 -16.17 1.30
N PRO A 101 -3.11 -15.78 2.46
CA PRO A 101 -2.45 -16.70 3.37
C PRO A 101 -3.32 -17.89 3.82
N ILE A 102 -4.65 -17.74 3.94
CA ILE A 102 -5.58 -18.83 4.32
C ILE A 102 -5.43 -20.07 3.41
N PHE A 103 -5.03 -19.87 2.14
CA PHE A 103 -4.92 -20.95 1.16
C PHE A 103 -3.56 -21.65 1.15
N PHE A 104 -2.51 -20.95 1.57
CA PHE A 104 -1.12 -21.39 1.39
C PHE A 104 -0.41 -21.67 2.69
N ASP A 105 -0.68 -20.91 3.74
CA ASP A 105 -0.04 -21.05 5.04
C ASP A 105 -0.69 -22.18 5.84
N ARG A 106 0.13 -23.15 6.28
CA ARG A 106 -0.35 -24.32 7.03
C ARG A 106 -0.51 -24.05 8.52
N ARG A 107 0.03 -22.92 9.00
CA ARG A 107 -0.07 -22.47 10.40
C ARG A 107 -1.45 -21.90 10.71
N LEU A 108 -2.12 -21.37 9.68
CA LEU A 108 -3.44 -20.78 9.83
C LEU A 108 -4.55 -21.84 9.83
N ASN A 109 -5.63 -21.52 10.53
CA ASN A 109 -6.87 -22.24 10.58
C ASN A 109 -7.58 -22.17 9.21
N ARG A 110 -7.71 -23.33 8.57
CA ARG A 110 -8.27 -23.48 7.22
C ARG A 110 -9.73 -23.91 7.22
N HIS A 111 -10.41 -23.86 8.37
CA HIS A 111 -11.76 -24.42 8.52
C HIS A 111 -12.80 -23.79 7.58
N ASP A 112 -12.53 -22.63 6.97
CA ASP A 112 -13.47 -21.98 6.03
C ASP A 112 -12.84 -21.51 4.69
N GLN A 113 -12.01 -22.35 4.07
CA GLN A 113 -11.44 -22.06 2.74
C GLN A 113 -12.50 -21.84 1.65
N ALA A 114 -13.67 -22.49 1.76
CA ALA A 114 -14.75 -22.32 0.80
C ALA A 114 -15.35 -20.90 0.85
N ARG A 115 -15.68 -20.38 2.04
CA ARG A 115 -16.19 -19.01 2.19
C ARG A 115 -15.11 -17.97 1.92
N ALA A 116 -13.86 -18.23 2.29
CA ALA A 116 -12.73 -17.39 1.91
C ALA A 116 -12.61 -17.30 0.38
N PHE A 117 -12.79 -18.41 -0.33
CA PHE A 117 -12.70 -18.43 -1.78
C PHE A 117 -13.85 -17.66 -2.44
N GLN A 118 -15.07 -17.75 -1.90
CA GLN A 118 -16.19 -16.94 -2.38
C GLN A 118 -15.92 -15.45 -2.23
N ALA A 119 -15.31 -15.01 -1.13
CA ALA A 119 -14.89 -13.62 -0.96
C ALA A 119 -13.81 -13.23 -1.99
N VAL A 120 -12.76 -14.04 -2.14
CA VAL A 120 -11.70 -13.81 -3.14
C VAL A 120 -12.29 -13.70 -4.54
N ARG A 121 -13.17 -14.63 -4.94
CA ARG A 121 -13.80 -14.61 -6.25
C ARG A 121 -14.53 -13.31 -6.52
N ARG A 122 -15.37 -12.85 -5.58
CA ARG A 122 -16.09 -11.56 -5.72
C ARG A 122 -15.13 -10.38 -5.83
N LEU A 123 -14.08 -10.34 -5.01
CA LEU A 123 -13.09 -9.27 -5.03
C LEU A 123 -12.29 -9.24 -6.32
N VAL A 124 -11.90 -10.41 -6.85
CA VAL A 124 -11.18 -10.54 -8.13
C VAL A 124 -12.08 -10.12 -9.30
N GLU A 125 -13.33 -10.58 -9.32
CA GLU A 125 -14.30 -10.18 -10.34
C GLU A 125 -14.54 -8.66 -10.30
N GLN A 126 -14.56 -8.05 -9.11
CA GLN A 126 -14.71 -6.61 -8.97
C GLN A 126 -13.46 -5.83 -9.39
N ALA A 127 -12.26 -6.30 -9.05
CA ALA A 127 -11.00 -5.74 -9.54
C ALA A 127 -10.94 -5.77 -11.08
N ILE A 128 -11.44 -6.84 -11.70
CA ILE A 128 -11.58 -6.94 -13.17
C ILE A 128 -12.57 -5.91 -13.69
N ALA A 129 -13.77 -5.83 -13.11
CA ALA A 129 -14.83 -4.95 -13.57
C ALA A 129 -14.46 -3.46 -13.46
N THR A 130 -13.69 -3.08 -12.43
CA THR A 130 -13.32 -1.68 -12.19
C THR A 130 -11.93 -1.30 -12.71
N PHE A 131 -11.18 -2.23 -13.31
CA PHE A 131 -9.80 -1.99 -13.75
C PHE A 131 -9.68 -0.80 -14.71
N GLU A 132 -10.64 -0.61 -15.60
CA GLU A 132 -10.63 0.49 -16.58
C GLU A 132 -11.34 1.76 -16.07
N LEU A 133 -11.68 1.85 -14.79
CA LEU A 133 -12.30 3.04 -14.20
C LEU A 133 -11.26 3.92 -13.51
N ALA A 134 -11.44 5.23 -13.59
CA ALA A 134 -10.67 6.20 -12.80
C ALA A 134 -11.07 6.14 -11.32
N ASP A 135 -10.14 6.46 -10.43
CA ASP A 135 -10.34 6.39 -8.97
C ASP A 135 -9.53 7.45 -8.22
N ALA A 136 -9.68 7.52 -6.89
CA ALA A 136 -8.99 8.50 -6.05
C ALA A 136 -7.52 8.16 -5.73
N GLY A 137 -7.07 6.96 -6.12
CA GLY A 137 -5.75 6.42 -5.79
C GLY A 137 -5.48 6.24 -4.28
N LEU A 138 -4.35 5.60 -3.95
CA LEU A 138 -3.87 5.35 -2.58
C LEU A 138 -3.76 6.63 -1.72
N TRP A 139 -3.52 7.78 -2.36
CA TRP A 139 -3.31 9.06 -1.67
C TRP A 139 -4.59 9.87 -1.47
N GLU A 140 -5.75 9.30 -1.79
CA GLU A 140 -7.07 9.89 -1.48
C GLU A 140 -7.32 11.25 -2.12
N PHE A 141 -6.93 11.41 -3.39
CA PHE A 141 -7.21 12.63 -4.14
C PHE A 141 -8.73 12.84 -4.25
N ARG A 142 -9.23 13.95 -3.69
CA ARG A 142 -10.67 14.21 -3.54
C ARG A 142 -11.32 14.63 -4.85
N SER A 143 -10.60 15.37 -5.68
CA SER A 143 -11.13 15.99 -6.90
C SER A 143 -10.56 15.44 -8.20
N ASP A 144 -9.49 14.65 -8.14
CA ASP A 144 -8.69 14.27 -9.30
C ASP A 144 -8.75 12.76 -9.58
N HIS A 145 -9.92 12.26 -9.97
CA HIS A 145 -10.04 10.83 -10.27
C HIS A 145 -9.33 10.46 -11.57
N LYS A 146 -8.38 9.52 -11.50
CA LYS A 146 -7.52 9.14 -12.62
C LYS A 146 -7.21 7.65 -12.66
N HIS A 147 -6.55 7.21 -13.72
CA HIS A 147 -5.98 5.86 -13.80
C HIS A 147 -4.64 5.82 -13.06
N TYR A 148 -4.68 5.82 -11.73
CA TYR A 148 -3.49 5.75 -10.90
C TYR A 148 -2.81 4.38 -11.01
N LEU A 149 -1.49 4.40 -11.22
CA LEU A 149 -0.68 3.20 -11.40
C LEU A 149 -0.86 2.21 -10.25
N PHE A 150 -0.81 2.70 -9.01
CA PHE A 150 -0.97 1.86 -7.82
C PHE A 150 -2.29 1.07 -7.84
N SER A 151 -3.41 1.73 -8.12
CA SER A 151 -4.71 1.07 -8.23
C SER A 151 -4.76 0.01 -9.33
N LYS A 152 -4.10 0.25 -10.47
CA LYS A 152 -4.00 -0.75 -11.55
C LYS A 152 -3.12 -1.92 -11.15
N LEU A 153 -2.00 -1.67 -10.47
CA LEU A 153 -1.12 -2.71 -9.96
C LEU A 153 -1.82 -3.60 -8.93
N LEU A 154 -2.57 -3.03 -8.00
CA LEU A 154 -3.30 -3.79 -6.98
C LEU A 154 -4.47 -4.57 -7.60
N SER A 155 -5.17 -3.98 -8.57
CA SER A 155 -6.19 -4.71 -9.34
C SER A 155 -5.59 -5.91 -10.07
N TRP A 156 -4.44 -5.73 -10.74
CA TRP A 156 -3.70 -6.83 -11.36
C TRP A 156 -3.25 -7.88 -10.33
N ALA A 157 -2.74 -7.44 -9.17
CA ALA A 157 -2.28 -8.32 -8.11
C ALA A 157 -3.44 -9.15 -7.51
N ALA A 158 -4.65 -8.58 -7.45
CA ALA A 158 -5.86 -9.31 -7.09
C ALA A 158 -6.04 -10.51 -8.01
N VAL A 159 -6.00 -10.28 -9.33
CA VAL A 159 -6.17 -11.32 -10.34
C VAL A 159 -5.03 -12.34 -10.29
N ASP A 160 -3.76 -11.90 -10.17
CA ASP A 160 -2.60 -12.80 -10.05
C ASP A 160 -2.73 -13.75 -8.85
N ARG A 161 -3.14 -13.24 -7.68
CA ARG A 161 -3.34 -14.05 -6.48
C ARG A 161 -4.58 -14.93 -6.60
N GLY A 162 -5.65 -14.42 -7.19
CA GLY A 162 -6.84 -15.19 -7.57
C GLY A 162 -6.50 -16.42 -8.39
N ILE A 163 -5.68 -16.27 -9.44
CA ILE A 163 -5.21 -17.38 -10.30
C ILE A 163 -4.49 -18.44 -9.48
N ARG A 164 -3.58 -18.03 -8.58
CA ARG A 164 -2.85 -18.97 -7.71
C ARG A 164 -3.80 -19.73 -6.79
N ILE A 165 -4.78 -19.05 -6.22
CA ILE A 165 -5.80 -19.65 -5.33
C ILE A 165 -6.69 -20.61 -6.12
N ALA A 166 -7.20 -20.22 -7.29
CA ALA A 166 -8.01 -21.07 -8.17
C ALA A 166 -7.27 -22.38 -8.54
N ARG A 167 -5.99 -22.27 -8.94
CA ARG A 167 -5.12 -23.43 -9.18
C ARG A 167 -4.95 -24.30 -7.92
N LYS A 168 -4.79 -23.67 -6.75
CA LYS A 168 -4.61 -24.37 -5.47
C LYS A 168 -5.81 -25.21 -5.07
N ILE A 169 -7.03 -24.76 -5.38
CA ILE A 169 -8.28 -25.48 -5.09
C ILE A 169 -8.71 -26.41 -6.24
N GLY A 170 -8.00 -26.42 -7.37
CA GLY A 170 -8.24 -27.30 -8.51
C GLY A 170 -9.14 -26.73 -9.60
N ASP A 171 -9.52 -25.45 -9.55
CA ASP A 171 -10.36 -24.79 -10.56
C ASP A 171 -9.49 -24.22 -11.71
N GLN A 172 -9.11 -25.09 -12.64
CA GLN A 172 -8.24 -24.72 -13.77
C GLN A 172 -8.95 -23.86 -14.81
N GLU A 173 -10.26 -24.01 -14.97
CA GLU A 173 -11.05 -23.22 -15.92
C GLU A 173 -11.09 -21.75 -15.48
N LEU A 174 -11.44 -21.49 -14.21
CA LEU A 174 -11.45 -20.14 -13.67
C LEU A 174 -10.05 -19.53 -13.65
N ALA A 175 -9.02 -20.32 -13.29
CA ALA A 175 -7.64 -19.87 -13.35
C ALA A 175 -7.24 -19.44 -14.78
N GLY A 176 -7.67 -20.17 -15.81
CA GLY A 176 -7.45 -19.83 -17.22
C GLY A 176 -8.19 -18.55 -17.64
N ALA A 177 -9.44 -18.39 -17.21
CA ALA A 177 -10.23 -17.18 -17.48
C ALA A 177 -9.56 -15.94 -16.87
N TRP A 178 -9.18 -15.99 -15.60
CA TRP A 178 -8.48 -14.89 -14.92
C TRP A 178 -7.09 -14.63 -15.47
N GLN A 179 -6.36 -15.65 -15.94
CA GLN A 179 -5.06 -15.49 -16.59
C GLN A 179 -5.17 -14.55 -17.81
N ALA A 180 -6.19 -14.72 -18.65
CA ALA A 180 -6.41 -13.85 -19.80
C ALA A 180 -6.71 -12.39 -19.39
N HIS A 181 -7.37 -12.17 -18.25
CA HIS A 181 -7.55 -10.82 -17.70
C HIS A 181 -6.24 -10.23 -17.18
N ALA A 182 -5.44 -11.00 -16.43
CA ALA A 182 -4.17 -10.55 -15.90
C ALA A 182 -3.17 -10.15 -16.99
N GLU A 183 -3.17 -10.86 -18.13
CA GLU A 183 -2.37 -10.53 -19.31
C GLU A 183 -2.80 -9.20 -19.93
N ARG A 184 -4.11 -9.00 -20.18
CA ARG A 184 -4.63 -7.72 -20.69
C ARG A 184 -4.32 -6.55 -19.76
N MET A 185 -4.50 -6.74 -18.46
CA MET A 185 -4.18 -5.72 -17.46
C MET A 185 -2.70 -5.35 -17.48
N ARG A 186 -1.82 -6.36 -17.58
CA ARG A 186 -0.38 -6.15 -17.71
C ARG A 186 -0.05 -5.38 -18.98
N ASP A 187 -0.61 -5.74 -20.14
CA ASP A 187 -0.40 -5.01 -21.39
C ASP A 187 -0.81 -3.53 -21.27
N MET A 188 -1.93 -3.24 -20.58
CA MET A 188 -2.36 -1.87 -20.33
C MET A 188 -1.42 -1.11 -19.39
N ILE A 189 -0.97 -1.73 -18.30
CA ILE A 189 -0.01 -1.12 -17.36
C ILE A 189 1.32 -0.85 -18.05
N GLU A 190 1.84 -1.80 -18.83
CA GLU A 190 3.09 -1.64 -19.57
C GLU A 190 2.96 -0.57 -20.67
N GLY A 191 1.85 -0.55 -21.40
CA GLY A 191 1.62 0.39 -22.50
C GLY A 191 1.36 1.83 -22.07
N HIS A 192 0.72 2.04 -20.91
CA HIS A 192 0.29 3.38 -20.48
C HIS A 192 1.00 3.88 -19.21
N GLY A 193 1.57 2.98 -18.41
CA GLY A 193 2.22 3.32 -17.15
C GLY A 193 3.71 3.62 -17.28
N TRP A 194 4.41 3.03 -18.26
CA TRP A 194 5.85 3.24 -18.43
C TRP A 194 6.16 4.48 -19.28
N ASN A 195 6.94 5.40 -18.73
CA ASN A 195 7.46 6.56 -19.46
C ASN A 195 8.96 6.36 -19.75
N ALA A 196 9.29 6.01 -21.00
CA ALA A 196 10.65 5.69 -21.41
C ALA A 196 11.61 6.90 -21.38
N GLU A 197 11.10 8.11 -21.62
CA GLU A 197 11.89 9.35 -21.58
C GLU A 197 12.35 9.63 -20.14
N ARG A 198 11.41 9.60 -19.19
CA ARG A 198 11.66 9.81 -17.77
C ARG A 198 12.31 8.61 -17.08
N GLY A 199 12.16 7.41 -17.64
CA GLY A 199 12.70 6.18 -17.08
C GLY A 199 11.97 5.71 -15.83
N ILE A 200 10.67 5.99 -15.72
CA ILE A 200 9.84 5.67 -14.57
C ILE A 200 8.51 5.06 -15.01
N TYR A 201 7.87 4.32 -14.11
CA TYR A 201 6.42 4.17 -14.16
C TYR A 201 5.79 5.41 -13.52
N THR A 202 4.85 6.04 -14.21
CA THR A 202 4.28 7.33 -13.80
C THR A 202 3.12 7.15 -12.83
N GLN A 203 2.87 8.17 -11.99
CA GLN A 203 1.81 8.17 -10.99
C GLN A 203 0.45 7.76 -11.55
N GLN A 204 0.13 8.31 -12.71
CA GLN A 204 -1.07 8.02 -13.50
C GLN A 204 -0.66 7.56 -14.90
N PHE A 205 -1.53 6.82 -15.56
CA PHE A 205 -1.36 6.48 -16.96
C PHE A 205 -1.23 7.73 -17.85
N GLY A 206 -0.29 7.68 -18.79
CA GLY A 206 0.04 8.79 -19.71
C GLY A 206 0.65 10.03 -19.05
N GLY A 207 0.96 9.97 -17.75
CA GLY A 207 1.54 11.09 -17.00
C GLY A 207 3.04 11.27 -17.21
N THR A 208 3.62 12.16 -16.40
CA THR A 208 5.08 12.41 -16.35
C THR A 208 5.63 12.46 -14.92
N SER A 209 4.75 12.51 -13.92
CA SER A 209 5.11 12.62 -12.51
C SER A 209 5.49 11.27 -11.92
N ALA A 210 6.54 11.26 -11.10
CA ALA A 210 6.90 10.11 -10.28
C ALA A 210 5.99 9.98 -9.06
N ASP A 211 5.84 8.75 -8.59
CA ASP A 211 5.15 8.42 -7.35
C ASP A 211 5.92 7.33 -6.60
N ALA A 212 6.08 7.48 -5.29
CA ALA A 212 6.82 6.53 -4.46
C ALA A 212 6.17 5.14 -4.47
N SER A 213 4.86 5.04 -4.68
CA SER A 213 4.15 3.76 -4.75
C SER A 213 4.61 2.87 -5.90
N ALA A 214 5.25 3.41 -6.95
CA ALA A 214 5.86 2.62 -8.02
C ALA A 214 6.99 1.71 -7.49
N LEU A 215 7.64 2.06 -6.37
CA LEU A 215 8.66 1.23 -5.73
C LEU A 215 8.08 -0.11 -5.23
N LEU A 216 6.77 -0.16 -4.95
CA LEU A 216 6.06 -1.35 -4.50
C LEU A 216 5.83 -2.40 -5.62
N MET A 217 6.15 -2.08 -6.88
CA MET A 217 6.01 -3.05 -7.98
C MET A 217 6.80 -4.35 -7.75
N ALA A 218 8.02 -4.25 -7.19
CA ALA A 218 8.80 -5.45 -6.86
C ALA A 218 8.25 -6.20 -5.62
N PRO A 219 7.93 -5.54 -4.48
CA PRO A 219 7.21 -6.17 -3.37
C PRO A 219 5.88 -6.84 -3.76
N LEU A 220 5.18 -6.34 -4.79
CA LEU A 220 3.96 -6.94 -5.34
C LEU A 220 4.24 -8.07 -6.34
N SER A 221 5.51 -8.44 -6.56
CA SER A 221 5.93 -9.43 -7.54
C SER A 221 5.49 -9.12 -8.97
N TYR A 222 5.29 -7.83 -9.30
CA TYR A 222 4.91 -7.39 -10.63
C TYR A 222 6.11 -7.35 -11.58
N ILE A 223 7.26 -6.91 -11.06
CA ILE A 223 8.54 -6.79 -11.77
C ILE A 223 9.68 -7.30 -10.89
N SER A 224 10.68 -7.92 -11.49
CA SER A 224 11.87 -8.38 -10.77
C SER A 224 12.72 -7.17 -10.34
N PRO A 225 13.28 -7.15 -9.12
CA PRO A 225 14.21 -6.09 -8.72
C PRO A 225 15.52 -6.10 -9.52
N ARG A 226 15.80 -7.19 -10.26
CA ARG A 226 16.94 -7.30 -11.17
C ARG A 226 16.63 -6.82 -12.59
N ASP A 227 15.39 -6.44 -12.87
CA ASP A 227 14.99 -5.88 -14.16
C ASP A 227 15.61 -4.49 -14.34
N GLU A 228 16.18 -4.23 -15.53
CA GLU A 228 16.82 -2.96 -15.85
C GLU A 228 15.86 -1.77 -15.76
N ARG A 229 14.58 -1.95 -16.10
CA ARG A 229 13.56 -0.89 -15.96
C ARG A 229 13.27 -0.59 -14.51
N TYR A 230 13.22 -1.61 -13.65
CA TYR A 230 13.07 -1.38 -12.21
C TYR A 230 14.26 -0.63 -11.63
N ARG A 231 15.50 -1.04 -11.97
CA ARG A 231 16.72 -0.32 -11.56
C ARG A 231 16.70 1.15 -11.98
N ARG A 232 16.42 1.41 -13.26
CA ARG A 232 16.32 2.76 -13.81
C ARG A 232 15.23 3.58 -13.10
N MET A 233 14.09 2.97 -12.81
CA MET A 233 13.01 3.61 -12.06
C MET A 233 13.44 3.95 -10.63
N VAL A 234 14.14 3.06 -9.92
CA VAL A 234 14.64 3.35 -8.56
C VAL A 234 15.56 4.57 -8.57
N ASP A 235 16.51 4.63 -9.51
CA ASP A 235 17.44 5.76 -9.63
C ASP A 235 16.74 7.07 -9.97
N ALA A 236 15.75 7.03 -10.88
CA ALA A 236 14.97 8.20 -11.26
C ALA A 236 14.06 8.67 -10.12
N SER A 237 13.34 7.75 -9.47
CA SER A 237 12.49 8.03 -8.32
C SER A 237 13.28 8.61 -7.15
N GLU A 238 14.49 8.10 -6.87
CA GLU A 238 15.36 8.68 -5.84
C GLU A 238 15.69 10.15 -6.16
N LYS A 239 16.10 10.45 -7.40
CA LYS A 239 16.43 11.83 -7.79
C LYS A 239 15.23 12.77 -7.74
N MET A 240 14.06 12.29 -8.14
CA MET A 240 12.85 13.11 -8.25
C MET A 240 12.19 13.35 -6.89
N LEU A 241 12.00 12.29 -6.10
CA LEU A 241 11.18 12.30 -4.88
C LEU A 241 11.96 12.62 -3.61
N LYS A 242 13.29 12.69 -3.67
CA LYS A 242 14.09 13.04 -2.50
C LYS A 242 13.95 14.53 -2.15
N ARG A 243 13.65 14.79 -0.89
CA ARG A 243 13.63 16.12 -0.25
C ARG A 243 14.48 16.05 1.01
N GLY A 244 15.55 16.84 1.05
CA GLY A 244 16.60 16.65 2.05
C GLY A 244 17.17 15.23 1.94
N LYS A 245 16.99 14.42 2.98
CA LYS A 245 17.43 13.03 3.02
C LYS A 245 16.29 12.00 2.96
N PHE A 246 15.05 12.46 2.86
CA PHE A 246 13.85 11.62 2.92
C PHE A 246 13.09 11.65 1.60
N ILE A 247 12.11 10.75 1.44
CA ILE A 247 11.36 10.54 0.20
C ILE A 247 9.93 11.06 0.37
N THR A 248 9.45 11.87 -0.57
CA THR A 248 8.05 12.33 -0.63
C THR A 248 7.17 11.33 -1.37
N ARG A 249 5.84 11.46 -1.22
CA ARG A 249 4.85 10.63 -1.94
C ARG A 249 4.92 10.86 -3.45
N TYR A 250 4.85 12.13 -3.84
CA TYR A 250 4.86 12.64 -5.22
C TYR A 250 5.30 14.11 -5.19
N LEU A 251 5.35 14.75 -6.36
CA LEU A 251 5.78 16.16 -6.53
C LEU A 251 4.69 17.11 -6.98
N THR A 252 3.55 16.59 -7.43
CA THR A 252 2.42 17.39 -7.92
C THR A 252 1.63 17.97 -6.77
N ASP A 253 0.94 19.08 -7.02
CA ASP A 253 -0.03 19.64 -6.08
C ASP A 253 -1.18 18.64 -5.87
N ASP A 254 -1.61 18.52 -4.62
CA ASP A 254 -2.83 17.79 -4.25
C ASP A 254 -3.95 18.77 -3.84
N ASP A 255 -5.08 18.25 -3.35
CA ASP A 255 -6.22 19.06 -2.90
C ASP A 255 -5.87 20.08 -1.79
N PHE A 256 -4.68 19.99 -1.20
CA PHE A 256 -4.18 20.85 -0.14
C PHE A 256 -2.81 21.49 -0.48
N GLY A 257 -2.43 21.52 -1.75
CA GLY A 257 -1.20 22.14 -2.26
C GLY A 257 -0.01 21.19 -2.41
N THR A 258 1.17 21.73 -2.64
CA THR A 258 2.40 20.93 -2.76
C THR A 258 2.75 20.29 -1.43
N PRO A 259 2.99 18.96 -1.35
CA PRO A 259 3.46 18.34 -0.11
C PRO A 259 4.81 18.93 0.34
N GLU A 260 4.83 19.51 1.53
CA GLU A 260 6.05 20.08 2.14
C GLU A 260 6.88 19.05 2.92
N THR A 261 6.21 18.01 3.43
CA THR A 261 6.82 16.95 4.23
C THR A 261 7.23 15.74 3.39
N ALA A 262 8.24 15.02 3.87
CA ALA A 262 8.51 13.67 3.40
C ALA A 262 7.57 12.68 4.10
N PHE A 263 7.29 11.55 3.46
CA PHE A 263 6.38 10.54 3.99
C PHE A 263 7.21 9.35 4.45
N THR A 264 7.14 9.04 5.74
CA THR A 264 8.07 8.12 6.42
C THR A 264 8.13 6.76 5.74
N VAL A 265 6.97 6.17 5.43
CA VAL A 265 6.91 4.86 4.78
C VAL A 265 7.48 4.86 3.35
N CYS A 266 7.40 5.98 2.60
CA CYS A 266 8.02 6.10 1.28
C CYS A 266 9.56 6.04 1.36
N SER A 267 10.14 6.54 2.46
CA SER A 267 11.56 6.39 2.72
C SER A 267 11.93 4.93 2.98
N PHE A 268 11.09 4.16 3.67
CA PHE A 268 11.28 2.72 3.83
C PHE A 268 11.07 1.93 2.52
N TRP A 269 10.11 2.31 1.67
CA TRP A 269 10.01 1.69 0.34
C TRP A 269 11.26 1.93 -0.50
N MET A 270 11.87 3.11 -0.38
CA MET A 270 13.16 3.37 -1.02
C MET A 270 14.27 2.50 -0.42
N VAL A 271 14.32 2.29 0.90
CA VAL A 271 15.24 1.32 1.53
C VAL A 271 15.08 -0.07 0.92
N GLU A 272 13.85 -0.59 0.85
CA GLU A 272 13.58 -1.91 0.27
C GLU A 272 13.98 -1.98 -1.22
N ALA A 273 13.72 -0.92 -1.98
CA ALA A 273 14.06 -0.83 -3.40
C ALA A 273 15.58 -0.77 -3.63
N LEU A 274 16.30 0.07 -2.87
CA LEU A 274 17.77 0.17 -2.89
C LEU A 274 18.42 -1.18 -2.59
N HIS A 275 17.96 -1.85 -1.53
CA HIS A 275 18.41 -3.20 -1.21
C HIS A 275 18.11 -4.19 -2.36
N GLY A 276 16.90 -4.15 -2.92
CA GLY A 276 16.48 -5.02 -4.02
C GLY A 276 17.35 -4.88 -5.28
N VAL A 277 17.80 -3.67 -5.60
CA VAL A 277 18.68 -3.41 -6.75
C VAL A 277 20.17 -3.64 -6.46
N GLY A 278 20.53 -4.02 -5.23
CA GLY A 278 21.90 -4.33 -4.80
C GLY A 278 22.68 -3.16 -4.19
N ARG A 279 22.03 -2.02 -3.91
CA ARG A 279 22.63 -0.83 -3.28
C ARG A 279 22.56 -0.94 -1.75
N GLU A 280 23.21 -1.96 -1.19
CA GLU A 280 23.01 -2.38 0.20
C GLU A 280 23.45 -1.32 1.23
N GLN A 281 24.62 -0.72 1.07
CA GLN A 281 25.10 0.29 2.03
C GLN A 281 24.19 1.51 2.07
N GLU A 282 23.73 1.97 0.91
CA GLU A 282 22.82 3.12 0.81
C GLU A 282 21.46 2.82 1.45
N ALA A 283 20.96 1.58 1.28
CA ALA A 283 19.75 1.12 1.96
C ALA A 283 19.93 1.12 3.48
N ARG A 284 21.07 0.66 4.00
CA ARG A 284 21.39 0.66 5.44
C ARG A 284 21.52 2.08 6.00
N ASP A 285 22.16 2.98 5.27
CA ASP A 285 22.34 4.37 5.69
C ASP A 285 21.00 5.10 5.77
N LEU A 286 20.14 4.93 4.76
CA LEU A 286 18.78 5.49 4.77
C LEU A 286 17.93 4.87 5.88
N PHE A 287 18.01 3.54 6.07
CA PHE A 287 17.30 2.86 7.16
C PHE A 287 17.70 3.40 8.54
N ALA A 288 19.00 3.47 8.83
CA ALA A 288 19.52 3.99 10.09
C ALA A 288 19.11 5.45 10.31
N LEU A 289 19.13 6.27 9.24
CA LEU A 289 18.66 7.64 9.30
C LEU A 289 17.19 7.72 9.69
N VAL A 290 16.30 6.99 9.03
CA VAL A 290 14.85 7.02 9.34
C VAL A 290 14.59 6.50 10.75
N CYS A 291 15.23 5.40 11.16
CA CYS A 291 15.14 4.88 12.53
C CYS A 291 15.62 5.88 13.58
N SER A 292 16.65 6.69 13.28
CA SER A 292 17.13 7.73 14.20
C SER A 292 16.14 8.86 14.44
N ARG A 293 15.05 8.95 13.67
CA ARG A 293 13.95 9.91 13.85
C ARG A 293 12.87 9.40 14.81
N ALA A 294 12.88 8.12 15.15
CA ALA A 294 11.93 7.57 16.10
C ALA A 294 12.03 8.29 17.45
N ASN A 295 10.89 8.45 18.12
CA ASN A 295 10.89 9.08 19.43
C ASN A 295 11.55 8.17 20.50
N HIS A 296 11.59 8.65 21.75
CA HIS A 296 12.20 7.92 22.87
C HIS A 296 11.62 6.52 23.18
N VAL A 297 10.45 6.17 22.64
CA VAL A 297 9.85 4.82 22.74
C VAL A 297 9.86 4.04 21.41
N GLY A 298 10.61 4.53 20.41
CA GLY A 298 10.77 3.85 19.12
C GLY A 298 9.62 4.05 18.14
N LEU A 299 8.72 5.02 18.38
CA LEU A 299 7.57 5.28 17.52
C LEU A 299 7.88 6.32 16.43
N LEU A 300 7.31 6.07 15.25
CA LEU A 300 7.38 6.95 14.07
C LEU A 300 6.01 7.54 13.70
N SER A 301 6.02 8.75 13.15
CA SER A 301 4.84 9.41 12.58
C SER A 301 4.75 9.18 11.07
N GLU A 302 3.61 9.56 10.51
CA GLU A 302 3.32 9.54 9.08
C GLU A 302 4.29 10.36 8.24
N ASP A 303 4.53 11.60 8.66
CA ASP A 303 5.36 12.56 7.95
C ASP A 303 6.65 12.84 8.73
N ILE A 304 7.68 13.27 8.01
CA ILE A 304 8.92 13.82 8.56
C ILE A 304 9.19 15.15 7.87
N ASP A 305 9.51 16.18 8.66
CA ASP A 305 10.05 17.43 8.13
C ASP A 305 11.42 17.13 7.46
N PRO A 306 11.57 17.37 6.15
CA PRO A 306 12.78 17.01 5.42
C PRO A 306 14.02 17.83 5.79
N ILE A 307 13.83 18.97 6.46
CA ILE A 307 14.89 19.90 6.90
C ILE A 307 15.30 19.58 8.34
N THR A 308 14.34 19.56 9.26
CA THR A 308 14.61 19.41 10.69
C THR A 308 14.67 17.95 11.14
N GLY A 309 14.02 17.05 10.41
CA GLY A 309 13.83 15.66 10.80
C GLY A 309 12.81 15.47 11.93
N GLU A 310 12.00 16.48 12.23
CA GLU A 310 10.91 16.39 13.21
C GLU A 310 9.80 15.46 12.69
N LEU A 311 9.23 14.67 13.61
CA LEU A 311 8.08 13.80 13.33
C LEU A 311 6.79 14.62 13.23
N TRP A 312 6.08 14.49 12.11
CA TRP A 312 4.88 15.25 11.75
C TRP A 312 3.72 14.33 11.35
N GLY A 313 2.51 14.88 11.29
CA GLY A 313 1.32 14.15 10.84
C GLY A 313 0.80 13.14 11.86
N ASN A 314 0.11 12.10 11.39
CA ASN A 314 -0.51 11.10 12.26
C ASN A 314 0.55 10.31 13.06
N PHE A 315 0.29 10.10 14.36
CA PHE A 315 1.25 9.49 15.29
C PHE A 315 0.58 8.62 16.37
N PRO A 316 1.12 7.40 16.64
CA PRO A 316 2.04 6.65 15.77
C PRO A 316 1.33 6.19 14.49
N GLN A 317 2.04 6.10 13.38
CA GLN A 317 1.46 5.65 12.11
C GLN A 317 1.79 4.19 11.82
N THR A 318 0.78 3.35 11.63
CA THR A 318 0.94 1.92 11.33
C THR A 318 1.82 1.68 10.10
N TYR A 319 1.60 2.40 9.00
CA TYR A 319 2.31 2.13 7.75
C TYR A 319 3.83 2.38 7.85
N SER A 320 4.24 3.40 8.60
CA SER A 320 5.64 3.67 8.93
C SER A 320 6.31 2.52 9.67
N HIS A 321 5.62 1.92 10.63
CA HIS A 321 6.14 0.78 11.38
C HIS A 321 6.17 -0.48 10.52
N VAL A 322 5.22 -0.65 9.60
CA VAL A 322 5.27 -1.73 8.60
C VAL A 322 6.51 -1.59 7.71
N GLY A 323 6.78 -0.37 7.21
CA GLY A 323 8.00 -0.08 6.43
C GLY A 323 9.28 -0.36 7.22
N LEU A 324 9.31 0.03 8.51
CA LEU A 324 10.43 -0.23 9.41
C LEU A 324 10.69 -1.74 9.54
N ILE A 325 9.66 -2.53 9.85
CA ILE A 325 9.81 -3.97 10.10
C ILE A 325 10.21 -4.69 8.81
N ASN A 326 9.58 -4.38 7.68
CA ASN A 326 9.94 -4.97 6.39
C ASN A 326 11.40 -4.66 6.02
N SER A 327 11.82 -3.42 6.18
CA SER A 327 13.20 -2.99 5.90
C SER A 327 14.20 -3.67 6.83
N ALA A 328 13.93 -3.70 8.13
CA ALA A 328 14.78 -4.34 9.13
C ALA A 328 15.00 -5.82 8.80
N MET A 329 13.93 -6.54 8.44
CA MET A 329 14.01 -7.95 8.08
C MET A 329 14.81 -8.20 6.80
N ARG A 330 14.66 -7.34 5.78
CA ARG A 330 15.45 -7.48 4.54
C ARG A 330 16.93 -7.17 4.72
N LEU A 331 17.24 -6.20 5.57
CA LEU A 331 18.61 -5.79 5.86
C LEU A 331 19.28 -6.66 6.94
N SER A 332 18.54 -7.53 7.61
CA SER A 332 19.10 -8.47 8.57
C SER A 332 19.84 -9.58 7.83
N LYS A 333 20.98 -10.00 8.39
CA LYS A 333 21.65 -11.23 7.92
C LYS A 333 20.73 -12.41 8.16
N SER A 334 20.81 -13.42 7.28
CA SER A 334 20.09 -14.66 7.53
C SER A 334 20.67 -15.38 8.75
N TRP A 335 19.89 -16.27 9.37
CA TRP A 335 20.39 -17.09 10.47
C TRP A 335 21.59 -17.94 10.05
N ASP A 336 21.57 -18.49 8.83
CA ASP A 336 22.64 -19.32 8.27
C ASP A 336 23.93 -18.53 7.96
N GLU A 337 23.84 -17.21 7.79
CA GLU A 337 25.01 -16.33 7.63
C GLU A 337 25.57 -15.85 8.97
N ALA A 338 24.74 -15.85 10.02
CA ALA A 338 25.09 -15.35 11.34
C ALA A 338 25.73 -16.42 12.24
N PHE A 339 25.36 -17.69 12.04
CA PHE A 339 25.78 -18.86 12.81
C PHE A 339 26.11 -20.01 11.86
#